data_AF-A0A532CI75-F1
#
_entry.id   AF-A0A532CI75-F1
#
_cell.length_a   1.000
_cell.length_b   1.000
_cell.length_c   1.000
_cell.angle_alpha   90.00
_cell.angle_beta   90.00
_cell.angle_gamma   90.00
#
_symmetry.space_group_name_H-M   'P 1'
#
loop_
_entity.id
_entity.type
_entity.pdbx_description
1 polymer ?
#
loop_
_entity_poly.entity_id
_entity_poly.type
_entity_poly.pdbx_seq_one_letter_code
_entity_poly.pdbx_strand_id
1 'polypeptide(L)'
;MKTCTINVNGQLNPSAPANIYSLPRFRVSLVRENRAAAPSLPISTSVTAAALLAPCFKGIDREQFVICGLDTKHRIIGLNIVSVGSLTLSIVHPREVFKPLILMNACAAICAHNHPSGDPDPSSEDRVLTARLRQAGELLGITLLDHIILGEDRTYSFADHSWPCA
;
A
#
# COMPACT_ATOMS: atom_id res chain seq x y z
N MET A 1 27.30 -3.48 17.44
CA MET A 1 28.50 -3.10 16.67
C MET A 1 29.71 -3.72 17.35
N LYS A 2 30.40 -4.69 16.72
CA LYS A 2 31.70 -5.17 17.19
C LYS A 2 32.75 -4.71 16.19
N THR A 3 33.71 -3.95 16.69
CA THR A 3 34.75 -3.24 15.93
C THR A 3 35.75 -4.25 15.38
N CYS A 4 35.98 -4.23 14.07
CA CYS A 4 37.12 -4.92 13.46
C CYS A 4 38.35 -4.03 13.71
N THR A 5 39.26 -4.46 14.60
CA THR A 5 40.45 -3.68 14.91
C THR A 5 41.49 -3.91 13.81
N ILE A 6 41.68 -2.91 12.96
CA ILE A 6 42.76 -2.86 11.99
C ILE A 6 44.05 -2.52 12.75
N ASN A 7 45.13 -3.27 12.54
CA ASN A 7 46.42 -2.96 13.16
C ASN A 7 47.04 -1.68 12.54
N VAL A 8 48.05 -1.12 13.19
CA VAL A 8 48.74 0.14 12.76
C VAL A 8 49.35 0.08 11.35
N ASN A 9 49.40 -1.10 10.73
CA ASN A 9 49.93 -1.33 9.37
C ASN A 9 48.85 -1.71 8.34
N GLY A 10 47.57 -1.60 8.68
CA GLY A 10 46.47 -1.85 7.73
C GLY A 10 46.24 -3.33 7.37
N GLN A 11 46.90 -4.27 8.05
CA GLN A 11 46.80 -5.71 7.74
C GLN A 11 45.81 -6.43 8.66
N LEU A 12 44.93 -7.23 8.04
CA LEU A 12 43.99 -8.11 8.74
C LEU A 12 44.78 -9.21 9.48
N ASN A 13 44.54 -9.34 10.79
CA ASN A 13 45.21 -10.33 11.63
C ASN A 13 44.69 -11.75 11.31
N PRO A 14 45.53 -12.68 10.81
CA PRO A 14 45.07 -13.98 10.28
C PRO A 14 44.70 -15.03 11.35
N SER A 15 44.81 -14.71 12.64
CA SER A 15 44.61 -15.67 13.75
C SER A 15 43.28 -15.57 14.49
N ALA A 16 42.35 -14.70 14.06
CA ALA A 16 40.98 -14.74 14.56
C ALA A 16 40.19 -15.82 13.80
N PRO A 17 39.39 -16.69 14.47
CA PRO A 17 38.49 -17.57 13.73
C PRO A 17 37.62 -16.70 12.84
N ALA A 18 37.76 -16.88 11.52
CA ALA A 18 36.95 -16.16 10.55
C ALA A 18 35.50 -16.49 10.88
N ASN A 19 34.79 -15.53 11.47
CA ASN A 19 33.40 -15.71 11.82
C ASN A 19 32.64 -15.72 10.48
N ILE A 20 32.45 -16.92 9.92
CA ILE A 20 31.85 -17.10 8.60
C ILE A 20 30.39 -16.67 8.71
N TYR A 21 30.10 -15.45 8.27
CA TYR A 21 28.74 -14.96 8.13
C TYR A 21 28.14 -15.52 6.85
N SER A 22 27.21 -16.47 6.98
CA SER A 22 26.42 -16.94 5.84
C SER A 22 25.47 -15.83 5.39
N LEU A 23 25.64 -15.36 4.15
CA LEU A 23 24.77 -14.36 3.54
C LEU A 23 23.45 -15.01 3.13
N PRO A 24 22.30 -14.68 3.76
CA PRO A 24 21.03 -15.24 3.36
C PRO A 24 20.62 -14.71 1.98
N ARG A 25 20.12 -15.60 1.12
CA ARG A 25 19.49 -15.23 -0.17
C ARG A 25 17.97 -15.21 0.01
N PHE A 26 17.35 -14.11 -0.40
CA PHE A 26 15.90 -13.96 -0.34
C PHE A 26 15.28 -13.96 -1.74
N ARG A 27 14.11 -14.58 -1.86
CA ARG A 27 13.20 -14.44 -3.00
C ARG A 27 11.94 -13.77 -2.47
N VAL A 28 11.55 -12.65 -3.07
CA VAL A 28 10.27 -12.02 -2.78
C VAL A 28 9.29 -12.43 -3.89
N SER A 29 8.08 -12.82 -3.53
CA SER A 29 7.06 -13.27 -4.48
C SER A 29 5.68 -12.93 -3.96
N LEU A 30 4.76 -12.57 -4.87
CA LEU A 30 3.34 -12.47 -4.54
C LEU A 30 2.69 -13.83 -4.69
N VAL A 31 1.92 -14.21 -3.68
CA VAL A 31 1.07 -15.41 -3.70
C VAL A 31 -0.36 -14.94 -3.93
N ARG A 32 -1.06 -15.57 -4.88
CA ARG A 32 -2.46 -15.27 -5.18
C ARG A 32 -3.34 -16.14 -4.31
N GLU A 33 -4.09 -15.54 -3.39
CA GLU A 33 -4.93 -16.27 -2.44
C GLU A 33 -6.31 -16.63 -3.01
N ASN A 34 -6.94 -15.73 -3.78
CA ASN A 34 -8.25 -15.99 -4.39
C ASN A 34 -8.50 -15.15 -5.66
N ARG A 35 -9.41 -15.61 -6.54
CA ARG A 35 -9.87 -14.85 -7.73
C ARG A 35 -11.29 -14.33 -7.50
N ALA A 36 -11.43 -13.03 -7.26
CA ALA A 36 -12.68 -12.35 -7.54
C ALA A 36 -12.74 -12.04 -9.05
N ALA A 37 -13.87 -12.31 -9.70
CA ALA A 37 -14.10 -11.88 -11.07
C ALA A 37 -14.31 -10.35 -11.07
N ALA A 38 -13.28 -9.60 -11.44
CA ALA A 38 -13.40 -8.17 -11.70
C ALA A 38 -13.56 -7.96 -13.22
N PRO A 39 -14.47 -7.07 -13.66
CA PRO A 39 -14.54 -6.71 -15.07
C PRO A 39 -13.21 -6.07 -15.51
N SER A 40 -12.76 -6.42 -16.71
CA SER A 40 -11.51 -5.91 -17.30
C SER A 40 -11.66 -4.48 -17.87
N LEU A 41 -12.43 -3.65 -17.17
CA LEU A 41 -12.72 -2.29 -17.59
C LEU A 41 -11.69 -1.33 -16.99
N PRO A 42 -11.20 -0.36 -17.78
CA PRO A 42 -10.44 0.76 -17.25
C PRO A 42 -11.25 1.49 -16.16
N ILE A 43 -10.60 1.80 -15.05
CA ILE A 43 -11.16 2.68 -14.04
C ILE A 43 -10.96 4.12 -14.50
N SER A 44 -12.05 4.79 -14.83
CA SER A 44 -12.04 6.18 -15.30
C SER A 44 -12.77 7.15 -14.37
N THR A 45 -13.52 6.64 -13.38
CA THR A 45 -14.29 7.46 -12.43
C THR A 45 -14.21 6.88 -11.02
N SER A 46 -14.37 7.75 -10.02
CA SER A 46 -14.49 7.40 -8.60
C SER A 46 -15.66 6.43 -8.36
N VAL A 47 -16.79 6.62 -9.04
CA VAL A 47 -17.97 5.75 -8.95
C VAL A 47 -17.65 4.32 -9.38
N THR A 48 -16.96 4.15 -10.52
CA THR A 48 -16.55 2.82 -10.99
C THR A 48 -15.55 2.18 -10.03
N ALA A 49 -14.59 2.96 -9.52
CA ALA A 49 -13.62 2.48 -8.54
C ALA A 49 -14.30 2.02 -7.24
N ALA A 50 -15.23 2.82 -6.70
CA ALA A 50 -16.00 2.49 -5.51
C ALA A 50 -16.85 1.22 -5.71
N ALA A 51 -17.56 1.10 -6.83
CA ALA A 51 -18.35 -0.08 -7.15
C ALA A 51 -17.52 -1.36 -7.26
N LEU A 52 -16.29 -1.25 -7.77
CA LEU A 52 -15.36 -2.38 -7.88
C LEU A 52 -14.78 -2.80 -6.53
N LEU A 53 -14.56 -1.86 -5.62
CA LEU A 53 -13.94 -2.10 -4.32
C LEU A 53 -14.96 -2.43 -3.22
N ALA A 54 -16.19 -1.94 -3.30
CA ALA A 54 -17.24 -2.17 -2.31
C ALA A 54 -17.46 -3.65 -1.94
N PRO A 55 -17.43 -4.63 -2.88
CA PRO A 55 -17.55 -6.05 -2.52
C PRO A 55 -16.46 -6.54 -1.56
N CYS A 56 -15.28 -5.92 -1.54
CA CYS A 56 -14.18 -6.27 -0.64
C CYS A 56 -14.46 -5.89 0.83
N PHE A 57 -15.49 -5.10 1.09
CA PHE A 57 -15.85 -4.60 2.42
C PHE A 57 -17.20 -5.11 2.92
N LYS A 58 -17.92 -5.88 2.10
CA LYS A 58 -19.26 -6.36 2.43
C LYS A 58 -19.20 -7.33 3.63
N GLY A 59 -19.95 -7.00 4.69
CA GLY A 59 -20.06 -7.84 5.88
C GLY A 59 -18.86 -7.78 6.81
N ILE A 60 -17.97 -6.79 6.64
CA ILE A 60 -16.82 -6.58 7.51
C ILE A 60 -17.22 -5.63 8.65
N ASP A 61 -17.02 -6.08 9.90
CA ASP A 61 -17.36 -5.37 11.14
C ASP A 61 -16.25 -4.43 11.65
N ARG A 62 -15.18 -4.31 10.88
CA ARG A 62 -13.94 -3.63 11.21
C ARG A 62 -13.48 -2.77 10.05
N GLU A 63 -12.73 -1.73 10.36
CA GLU A 63 -12.02 -0.97 9.33
C GLU A 63 -11.04 -1.89 8.59
N GLN A 64 -10.92 -1.70 7.29
CA GLN A 64 -9.99 -2.42 6.45
C GLN A 64 -9.41 -1.42 5.46
N PHE A 65 -8.09 -1.42 5.27
CA PHE A 65 -7.44 -0.62 4.24
C PHE A 65 -6.91 -1.52 3.16
N VAL A 66 -7.29 -1.24 1.92
CA VAL A 66 -6.87 -1.99 0.74
C VAL A 66 -6.15 -1.09 -0.24
N ILE A 67 -5.22 -1.69 -0.98
CA ILE A 67 -4.55 -1.06 -2.11
C ILE A 67 -4.81 -1.89 -3.37
N CYS A 68 -5.27 -1.21 -4.42
CA CYS A 68 -5.56 -1.79 -5.72
C CYS A 68 -4.54 -1.27 -6.73
N GLY A 69 -3.74 -2.18 -7.30
CA GLY A 69 -2.76 -1.84 -8.32
C GLY A 69 -3.39 -1.82 -9.70
N LEU A 70 -2.88 -0.91 -10.54
CA LEU A 70 -3.36 -0.66 -11.89
C LEU A 70 -2.24 -0.76 -12.93
N ASP A 71 -2.59 -1.21 -14.14
CA ASP A 71 -1.75 -1.12 -15.33
C ASP A 71 -1.80 0.28 -15.98
N THR A 72 -1.02 0.48 -17.04
CA THR A 72 -0.92 1.76 -17.79
C THR A 72 -2.22 2.17 -18.50
N LYS A 73 -3.21 1.28 -18.55
CA LYS A 73 -4.56 1.53 -19.07
C LYS A 73 -5.58 1.62 -17.95
N HIS A 74 -5.13 1.80 -16.71
CA HIS A 74 -5.92 1.88 -15.48
C HIS A 74 -6.82 0.66 -15.25
N ARG A 75 -6.37 -0.53 -15.65
CA ARG A 75 -7.05 -1.79 -15.35
C ARG A 75 -6.47 -2.42 -14.10
N ILE A 76 -7.34 -3.03 -13.30
CA ILE A 76 -6.94 -3.74 -12.09
C ILE A 76 -6.02 -4.91 -12.44
N ILE A 77 -4.84 -4.93 -11.84
CA ILE A 77 -3.91 -6.06 -11.93
C ILE A 77 -3.89 -6.89 -10.64
N GLY A 78 -4.34 -6.32 -9.52
CA GLY A 78 -4.45 -7.01 -8.25
C GLY A 78 -4.86 -6.09 -7.11
N LEU A 79 -5.28 -6.70 -6.00
CA LEU A 79 -5.65 -6.03 -4.76
C LEU A 79 -4.89 -6.68 -3.60
N ASN A 80 -4.49 -5.87 -2.64
CA ASN A 80 -3.91 -6.33 -1.39
C ASN A 80 -4.60 -5.64 -0.20
N ILE A 81 -4.95 -6.41 0.82
CA ILE A 81 -5.40 -5.89 2.10
C ILE A 81 -4.14 -5.54 2.90
N VAL A 82 -3.94 -4.26 3.20
CA VAL A 82 -2.75 -3.76 3.91
C VAL A 82 -2.99 -3.76 5.41
N SER A 83 -4.20 -3.42 5.85
CA SER A 83 -4.58 -3.34 7.26
C SER A 83 -6.00 -3.85 7.47
N VAL A 84 -6.23 -4.47 8.63
CA VAL A 84 -7.53 -4.91 9.13
C VAL A 84 -7.61 -4.51 10.61
N GLY A 85 -8.70 -3.84 11.00
CA GLY A 85 -8.80 -3.09 12.25
C GLY A 85 -8.46 -1.61 12.04
N SER A 86 -7.91 -0.96 13.06
CA SER A 86 -7.78 0.49 13.09
C SER A 86 -6.88 1.08 11.98
N LEU A 87 -7.33 2.18 11.38
CA LEU A 87 -6.59 3.04 10.45
C LEU A 87 -5.59 4.01 11.10
N THR A 88 -4.84 3.54 12.10
CA THR A 88 -3.76 4.37 12.65
C THR A 88 -2.56 4.43 11.70
N LEU A 89 -1.88 5.59 11.68
CA LEU A 89 -0.66 5.82 10.88
C LEU A 89 0.47 4.82 11.18
N SER A 90 0.43 4.15 12.33
CA SER A 90 1.38 3.09 12.70
C SER A 90 1.13 1.78 11.93
N ILE A 91 -0.11 1.53 11.49
CA ILE A 91 -0.50 0.28 10.82
C ILE A 91 -0.42 0.45 9.30
N VAL A 92 -0.82 1.60 8.74
CA VAL A 92 -0.75 1.86 7.28
C VAL A 92 0.48 2.69 6.92
N HIS A 93 1.65 2.05 6.87
CA HIS A 93 2.89 2.71 6.47
C HIS A 93 3.11 2.63 4.94
N PRO A 94 3.61 3.68 4.25
CA PRO A 94 3.87 3.65 2.80
C PRO A 94 4.64 2.42 2.32
N ARG A 95 5.69 2.01 3.03
CA ARG A 95 6.43 0.76 2.75
C ARG A 95 5.55 -0.48 2.59
N GLU A 96 4.51 -0.64 3.41
CA GLU A 96 3.61 -1.81 3.35
C GLU A 96 2.58 -1.66 2.24
N VAL A 97 2.14 -0.42 1.94
CA VAL A 97 1.23 -0.12 0.82
C VAL A 97 1.91 -0.31 -0.53
N PHE A 98 3.15 0.16 -0.69
CA PHE A 98 3.85 0.15 -1.98
C PHE A 98 4.60 -1.16 -2.26
N LYS A 99 4.96 -1.95 -1.25
CA LYS A 99 5.57 -3.28 -1.44
C LYS A 99 4.75 -4.20 -2.36
N PRO A 100 3.43 -4.43 -2.13
CA PRO A 100 2.64 -5.26 -3.04
C PRO A 100 2.52 -4.63 -4.43
N LEU A 101 2.39 -3.30 -4.53
CA LEU A 101 2.30 -2.57 -5.81
C LEU A 101 3.55 -2.77 -6.67
N ILE A 102 4.73 -2.66 -6.07
CA ILE A 102 6.01 -2.92 -6.74
C ILE A 102 6.06 -4.36 -7.24
N LEU A 103 5.69 -5.33 -6.39
CA LEU A 103 5.76 -6.75 -6.75
C LEU A 103 4.76 -7.16 -7.84
N MET A 104 3.64 -6.44 -7.99
CA MET A 104 2.67 -6.68 -9.08
C MET A 104 2.98 -5.89 -10.35
N ASN A 105 4.01 -5.02 -10.34
CA ASN A 105 4.35 -4.09 -11.42
C ASN A 105 3.21 -3.08 -11.70
N ALA A 106 2.61 -2.53 -10.65
CA ALA A 106 1.63 -1.46 -10.78
C ALA A 106 2.31 -0.16 -11.26
N CYS A 107 1.70 0.54 -12.22
CA CYS A 107 2.12 1.90 -12.59
C CYS A 107 1.31 2.97 -11.85
N ALA A 108 0.14 2.60 -11.33
CA ALA A 108 -0.75 3.46 -10.59
C ALA A 108 -1.53 2.63 -9.56
N ALA A 109 -2.15 3.29 -8.60
CA ALA A 109 -2.93 2.63 -7.57
C ALA A 109 -4.15 3.45 -7.14
N ILE A 110 -5.14 2.77 -6.61
CA ILE A 110 -6.26 3.35 -5.85
C ILE A 110 -6.25 2.67 -4.48
N CYS A 111 -6.29 3.46 -3.41
CA CYS A 111 -6.53 2.92 -2.08
C CYS A 111 -7.99 3.10 -1.67
N ALA A 112 -8.46 2.23 -0.79
CA ALA A 112 -9.77 2.39 -0.19
C ALA A 112 -9.83 1.84 1.21
N HIS A 113 -10.74 2.39 2.01
CA HIS A 113 -11.13 1.80 3.27
C HIS A 113 -12.61 2.02 3.57
N ASN A 114 -13.14 1.22 4.49
CA ASN A 114 -14.49 1.37 5.01
C ASN A 114 -14.48 2.04 6.38
N HIS A 115 -15.52 2.83 6.66
CA HIS A 115 -15.86 3.26 8.01
C HIS A 115 -17.05 2.42 8.51
N PRO A 116 -16.88 1.53 9.50
CA PRO A 116 -17.98 0.76 10.09
C PRO A 116 -19.09 1.62 10.71
N SER A 117 -18.81 2.89 11.01
CA SER A 117 -19.80 3.88 11.45
C SER A 117 -20.81 4.26 10.36
N GLY A 118 -20.50 3.98 9.08
CA GLY A 118 -21.34 4.28 7.93
C GLY A 118 -21.11 5.67 7.31
N ASP A 119 -20.40 6.58 7.97
CA ASP A 119 -20.11 7.93 7.45
C ASP A 119 -18.77 7.96 6.70
N PRO A 120 -18.74 8.23 5.38
CA PRO A 120 -17.52 8.22 4.60
C PRO A 120 -16.68 9.51 4.71
N ASP A 121 -17.09 10.48 5.51
CA ASP A 121 -16.33 11.73 5.65
C ASP A 121 -14.91 11.44 6.21
N PRO A 122 -13.85 11.95 5.58
CA PRO A 122 -12.47 11.63 5.97
C PRO A 122 -12.09 12.27 7.30
N SER A 123 -11.50 11.47 8.18
CA SER A 123 -10.86 11.93 9.41
C SER A 123 -9.59 12.76 9.13
N SER A 124 -9.04 13.39 10.17
CA SER A 124 -7.71 14.02 10.11
C SER A 124 -6.62 13.03 9.71
N GLU A 125 -6.69 11.82 10.25
CA GLU A 125 -5.76 10.73 10.05
C GLU A 125 -5.79 10.25 8.60
N ASP A 126 -6.98 10.13 8.00
CA ASP A 126 -7.15 9.79 6.59
C ASP A 126 -6.48 10.82 5.69
N ARG A 127 -6.65 12.11 5.98
CA ARG A 127 -6.05 13.20 5.19
C ARG A 127 -4.53 13.15 5.26
N VAL A 128 -3.96 12.97 6.45
CA VAL A 128 -2.51 12.84 6.65
C VAL A 128 -1.96 11.61 5.95
N LEU A 129 -2.64 10.47 6.09
CA LEU A 129 -2.27 9.23 5.42
C LEU A 129 -2.27 9.40 3.90
N THR A 130 -3.34 9.98 3.35
CA THR A 130 -3.51 10.22 1.91
C THR A 130 -2.38 11.09 1.37
N ALA A 131 -2.09 12.22 2.02
CA ALA A 131 -1.01 13.12 1.61
C ALA A 131 0.34 12.39 1.59
N ARG A 132 0.62 11.61 2.63
CA ARG A 132 1.87 10.84 2.73
C ARG A 132 1.99 9.75 1.67
N LEU A 133 0.90 9.04 1.38
CA LEU A 133 0.88 8.01 0.33
C LEU A 133 1.05 8.62 -1.05
N ARG A 134 0.45 9.78 -1.29
CA ARG A 134 0.61 10.51 -2.55
C ARG A 134 2.07 10.92 -2.78
N GLN A 135 2.70 11.54 -1.79
CA GLN A 135 4.13 11.92 -1.87
C GLN A 135 5.03 10.69 -2.12
N ALA A 136 4.76 9.57 -1.44
CA ALA A 136 5.49 8.33 -1.64
C ALA A 136 5.28 7.74 -3.05
N GLY A 137 4.05 7.80 -3.56
CA GLY A 137 3.71 7.34 -4.90
C GLY A 137 4.39 8.14 -5.99
N GLU A 138 4.43 9.47 -5.85
CA GLU A 138 5.19 10.37 -6.73
C GLU A 138 6.69 10.02 -6.73
N LEU A 139 7.28 9.80 -5.56
CA LEU A 139 8.69 9.41 -5.44
C LEU A 139 9.00 8.05 -6.07
N LEU A 140 8.10 7.07 -5.94
CA LEU A 140 8.28 5.70 -6.43
C LEU A 140 7.89 5.51 -7.90
N GLY A 141 7.26 6.52 -8.53
CA GLY A 141 6.70 6.39 -9.87
C GLY A 141 5.46 5.50 -9.95
N ILE A 142 4.70 5.39 -8.85
CA ILE A 142 3.44 4.66 -8.76
C ILE A 142 2.37 5.64 -8.29
N THR A 143 1.66 6.27 -9.24
CA THR A 143 0.73 7.36 -8.93
C THR A 143 -0.49 6.86 -8.16
N LEU A 144 -0.79 7.50 -7.02
CA LEU A 144 -2.06 7.30 -6.33
C LEU A 144 -3.15 8.10 -7.04
N LEU A 145 -4.06 7.43 -7.75
CA LEU A 145 -5.11 8.07 -8.55
C LEU A 145 -6.31 8.51 -7.72
N ASP A 146 -6.62 7.75 -6.66
CA ASP A 146 -7.70 8.10 -5.75
C ASP A 146 -7.51 7.42 -4.40
N HIS A 147 -8.17 7.97 -3.40
CA HIS A 147 -8.43 7.35 -2.11
C HIS A 147 -9.93 7.38 -1.86
N ILE A 148 -10.54 6.19 -1.74
CA ILE A 148 -11.99 6.03 -1.61
C ILE A 148 -12.35 5.58 -0.20
N ILE A 149 -13.20 6.35 0.46
CA ILE A 149 -13.78 5.97 1.76
C ILE A 149 -15.20 5.46 1.51
N LEU A 150 -15.47 4.25 1.97
CA LEU A 150 -16.75 3.56 1.82
C LEU A 150 -17.53 3.65 3.14
N GLY A 151 -18.68 4.29 3.09
CA GLY A 151 -19.69 4.27 4.14
C GLY A 151 -20.78 3.23 3.85
N GLU A 152 -21.93 3.37 4.50
CA GLU A 152 -23.07 2.45 4.31
C GLU A 152 -23.73 2.66 2.94
N ASP A 153 -24.20 3.88 2.66
CA ASP A 153 -24.89 4.25 1.41
C ASP A 153 -24.14 5.31 0.59
N ARG A 154 -23.02 5.82 1.11
CA ARG A 154 -22.27 6.93 0.51
C ARG A 154 -20.79 6.59 0.41
N THR A 155 -20.12 7.26 -0.53
CA THR A 155 -18.68 7.12 -0.73
C THR A 155 -18.04 8.50 -0.83
N TYR A 156 -16.84 8.64 -0.30
CA TYR A 156 -16.01 9.83 -0.46
C TYR A 156 -14.83 9.50 -1.36
N SER A 157 -14.56 10.37 -2.33
CA SER A 157 -13.38 10.32 -3.20
C SER A 157 -12.55 11.57 -2.99
N PHE A 158 -11.27 11.37 -2.65
CA PHE A 158 -10.32 12.47 -2.54
C PHE A 158 -10.02 13.12 -3.89
N ALA A 159 -10.06 12.34 -4.98
CA ALA A 159 -9.91 12.88 -6.33
C ALA A 159 -11.04 13.84 -6.70
N ASP A 160 -12.28 13.58 -6.25
CA ASP A 160 -13.45 14.41 -6.54
C ASP A 160 -13.55 15.66 -5.64
N HIS A 161 -13.04 15.60 -4.41
CA HIS A 161 -13.25 16.64 -3.38
C HIS A 161 -12.02 17.53 -3.10
N SER A 162 -11.03 17.49 -4.01
CA SER A 162 -9.70 18.09 -3.87
C SER A 162 -8.82 17.39 -2.83
N TRP A 163 -7.62 17.01 -3.27
CA TRP A 163 -6.61 16.35 -2.44
C TRP A 163 -6.21 17.19 -1.23
N PRO A 164 -5.82 16.57 -0.10
CA PRO A 164 -5.26 17.31 1.02
C PRO A 164 -3.98 18.02 0.57
N CYS A 165 -3.76 19.24 1.07
CA CYS A 165 -2.51 19.96 0.86
C CYS A 165 -1.34 19.13 1.41
N ALA A 166 -0.27 19.05 0.62
CA ALA A 166 0.98 18.35 0.94
C ALA A 166 1.75 19.02 2.08
#